data_AF-A0A1M6MZF5-F1
#
_entry.id   AF-A0A1M6MZF5-F1
#
_cell.length_a   1.000
_cell.length_b   1.000
_cell.length_c   1.000
_cell.angle_alpha   90.00
_cell.angle_beta   90.00
_cell.angle_gamma   90.00
#
_symmetry.space_group_name_H-M   'P 1'
#
loop_
_entity.id
_entity.type
_entity.pdbx_description
1 polymer ?
#
loop_
_entity_poly.entity_id
_entity_poly.type
_entity_poly.pdbx_seq_one_letter_code
_entity_poly.pdbx_strand_id
1 'polypeptide(L)'
;MSCDLSCNTIRDLLPIYLDGIASKETNICVNKHLSECQQCQNEYKKLCKISEEKRDVVISESASIKTLRKKLIFSFITVIILGVTLVSIAAFCSYSKLTYTHSSFFQLVPVIILYVGIYFLPLLAILIAVIWKNTIPKKEKKFWPNVIILFLVIWVLTQVSFLLWQFFSILWVC
;
A
#
# COMPACT_ATOMS: atom_id res chain seq x y z
N MET A 1 2.40 -54.24 -6.17
CA MET A 1 2.18 -53.19 -7.18
C MET A 1 3.40 -53.10 -8.08
N SER A 2 3.28 -53.53 -9.34
CA SER A 2 4.29 -53.33 -10.38
C SER A 2 3.97 -52.02 -11.11
N CYS A 3 4.69 -50.95 -10.78
CA CYS A 3 4.65 -49.72 -11.57
C CYS A 3 5.56 -49.88 -12.79
N ASP A 4 5.02 -50.52 -13.83
CA ASP A 4 5.60 -50.52 -15.18
C ASP A 4 4.98 -49.36 -15.96
N LEU A 5 5.49 -48.15 -15.72
CA LEU A 5 5.05 -46.95 -16.41
C LEU A 5 6.00 -46.65 -17.55
N SER A 6 5.45 -46.49 -18.76
CA SER A 6 6.21 -46.07 -19.92
C SER A 6 6.78 -44.66 -19.73
N CYS A 7 7.93 -44.36 -20.35
CA CYS A 7 8.55 -43.03 -20.28
C CYS A 7 7.59 -41.92 -20.72
N ASN A 8 6.69 -42.18 -21.68
CA ASN A 8 5.68 -41.21 -22.13
C ASN A 8 4.73 -40.83 -20.99
N THR A 9 4.23 -41.80 -20.25
CA THR A 9 3.32 -41.56 -19.12
C THR A 9 4.02 -40.78 -18.00
N ILE A 10 5.30 -41.08 -17.73
CA ILE A 10 6.09 -40.34 -16.74
C ILE A 10 6.24 -38.89 -17.18
N ARG A 11 6.56 -38.65 -18.45
CA ARG A 11 6.75 -37.30 -18.98
C ARG A 11 5.49 -36.44 -18.88
N ASP A 12 4.31 -37.02 -19.07
CA ASP A 12 3.03 -36.31 -18.90
C ASP A 12 2.73 -36.01 -17.43
N LEU A 13 3.24 -36.85 -16.50
CA LEU A 13 3.09 -36.67 -15.06
C LEU A 13 4.16 -35.75 -14.45
N LEU A 14 5.29 -35.51 -15.11
CA LEU A 14 6.40 -34.67 -14.60
C LEU A 14 5.97 -33.25 -14.21
N PRO A 15 5.14 -32.52 -14.99
CA PRO A 15 4.68 -31.19 -14.60
C PRO A 15 3.84 -31.23 -13.32
N ILE A 16 2.94 -32.21 -13.20
CA ILE A 16 2.05 -32.40 -12.05
C ILE A 16 2.85 -32.82 -10.81
N TYR A 17 3.90 -33.62 -11.02
CA TYR A 17 4.86 -34.00 -9.99
C TYR A 17 5.67 -32.80 -9.47
N LEU A 18 6.15 -31.93 -10.37
CA LEU A 18 6.84 -30.67 -10.02
C LEU A 18 5.97 -29.71 -9.24
N ASP A 19 4.68 -29.64 -9.58
CA ASP A 19 3.70 -28.79 -8.89
C ASP A 19 3.25 -29.38 -7.54
N GLY A 20 3.69 -30.58 -7.17
CA GLY A 20 3.44 -31.20 -5.86
C GLY A 20 1.98 -31.62 -5.61
N ILE A 21 1.16 -31.65 -6.67
CA ILE A 21 -0.27 -31.99 -6.65
C ILE A 21 -0.54 -33.47 -6.96
N ALA A 22 0.50 -34.23 -7.31
CA ALA A 22 0.40 -35.66 -7.56
C ALA A 22 0.11 -36.45 -6.27
N SER A 23 -0.67 -37.54 -6.40
CA SER A 23 -0.97 -38.44 -5.29
C SER A 23 0.28 -39.15 -4.78
N LYS A 24 0.25 -39.62 -3.52
CA LYS A 24 1.39 -40.33 -2.90
C LYS A 24 1.82 -41.56 -3.71
N GLU A 25 0.87 -42.28 -4.30
CA GLU A 25 1.14 -43.45 -5.13
C GLU A 25 1.86 -43.06 -6.44
N THR A 26 1.40 -42.00 -7.12
CA THR A 26 2.09 -41.47 -8.30
C THR A 26 3.49 -40.95 -7.99
N ASN A 27 3.70 -40.32 -6.84
CA ASN A 27 5.03 -39.83 -6.44
C ASN A 27 6.05 -40.96 -6.25
N ILE A 28 5.64 -42.09 -5.68
CA ILE A 28 6.51 -43.25 -5.50
C ILE A 28 6.90 -43.84 -6.85
N CYS A 29 5.93 -43.97 -7.77
CA CYS A 29 6.19 -44.54 -9.08
C CYS A 29 7.04 -43.63 -9.98
N VAL A 30 6.81 -42.31 -9.96
CA VAL A 30 7.64 -41.33 -10.68
C VAL A 30 9.07 -41.33 -10.12
N ASN A 31 9.25 -41.32 -8.80
CA ASN A 31 10.59 -41.38 -8.20
C ASN A 31 11.36 -42.65 -8.57
N LYS A 32 10.69 -43.81 -8.55
CA LYS A 32 11.31 -45.07 -8.94
C LYS A 32 11.77 -45.01 -10.41
N HIS A 33 10.90 -44.57 -11.32
CA HIS A 33 11.26 -44.46 -12.74
C HIS A 33 12.37 -43.41 -12.99
N LEU A 34 12.38 -42.29 -12.26
CA LEU A 34 13.45 -41.29 -12.34
C LEU A 34 14.81 -41.82 -11.85
N SER A 35 14.83 -42.83 -10.99
CA SER A 35 16.06 -43.50 -10.54
C SER A 35 16.60 -44.52 -11.55
N GLU A 36 15.72 -45.10 -12.35
CA GLU A 36 16.06 -46.14 -13.33
C GLU A 36 16.26 -45.59 -14.75
N CYS A 37 15.62 -44.46 -15.10
CA CYS A 37 15.65 -43.89 -16.45
C CYS A 37 16.32 -42.50 -16.50
N GLN A 38 17.47 -42.45 -17.16
CA GLN A 38 18.28 -41.24 -17.30
C GLN A 38 17.65 -40.18 -18.23
N GLN A 39 16.84 -40.60 -19.21
CA GLN A 39 16.13 -39.68 -20.11
C GLN A 39 15.08 -38.86 -19.34
N CYS A 40 14.22 -39.52 -18.57
CA CYS A 40 13.19 -38.87 -17.74
C CYS A 40 13.83 -37.96 -16.67
N GLN A 41 14.98 -38.35 -16.10
CA GLN A 41 15.72 -37.51 -15.16
C GLN A 41 16.22 -36.21 -15.79
N ASN A 42 16.70 -36.27 -17.03
CA ASN A 42 17.16 -35.09 -17.76
C ASN A 42 16.01 -34.14 -18.11
N GLU A 43 14.84 -34.67 -18.46
CA GLU A 43 13.64 -33.87 -18.71
C GLU A 43 13.14 -33.18 -17.44
N TYR A 44 13.11 -33.89 -16.30
CA TYR A 44 12.77 -33.31 -15.00
C TYR A 44 13.69 -32.12 -14.64
N LYS A 45 15.01 -32.28 -14.82
CA LYS A 45 15.98 -31.19 -14.59
C LYS A 45 15.73 -29.97 -15.48
N LYS A 46 15.38 -30.19 -16.75
CA LYS A 46 15.03 -29.08 -17.68
C LYS A 46 13.78 -28.34 -17.22
N LEU A 47 12.74 -29.07 -16.82
CA LEU A 47 11.49 -28.48 -16.32
C LEU A 47 11.69 -27.71 -15.00
N CYS A 48 12.52 -28.23 -14.09
CA CYS A 48 12.94 -27.51 -12.87
C CYS A 48 13.56 -26.14 -13.21
N LYS A 49 14.51 -26.11 -14.15
CA LYS A 49 15.20 -24.87 -14.55
C LYS A 49 14.23 -23.84 -15.16
N ILE A 50 13.29 -24.28 -15.99
CA ILE A 50 12.25 -23.42 -16.58
C ILE A 50 11.30 -22.86 -15.49
N SER A 51 10.94 -23.68 -14.50
CA SER A 51 10.09 -23.27 -13.37
C SER A 51 10.76 -22.22 -12.47
N GLU A 52 12.07 -22.33 -12.27
CA GLU A 52 12.88 -21.35 -11.53
C GLU A 52 12.97 -20.02 -12.28
N GLU A 53 13.33 -20.05 -13.57
CA GLU A 53 13.41 -18.85 -14.41
C GLU A 53 12.07 -18.11 -14.49
N LYS A 54 10.97 -18.85 -14.68
CA LYS A 54 9.62 -18.27 -14.67
C LYS A 54 9.25 -17.65 -13.33
N ARG A 55 9.69 -18.23 -12.21
CA ARG A 55 9.46 -17.66 -10.87
C ARG A 55 10.22 -16.35 -10.70
N ASP A 56 11.46 -16.27 -11.14
CA ASP A 56 12.27 -15.05 -11.02
C ASP A 56 11.68 -13.90 -11.84
N VAL A 57 11.16 -14.19 -13.04
CA VAL A 57 10.46 -13.20 -13.87
C VAL A 57 9.19 -12.70 -13.17
N VAL A 58 8.33 -13.59 -12.67
CA VAL A 58 7.09 -13.19 -11.96
C VAL A 58 7.38 -12.40 -10.68
N ILE A 59 8.44 -12.76 -9.95
CA ILE A 59 8.88 -12.02 -8.75
C ILE A 59 9.33 -10.61 -9.14
N SER A 60 10.13 -10.47 -10.19
CA SER A 60 10.65 -9.18 -10.66
C SER A 60 9.55 -8.24 -11.18
N GLU A 61 8.57 -8.76 -11.92
CA GLU A 61 7.41 -7.99 -12.39
C GLU A 61 6.54 -7.52 -11.22
N SER A 62 6.26 -8.41 -10.26
CA SER A 62 5.45 -8.08 -9.09
C SER A 62 6.13 -7.06 -8.17
N ALA A 63 7.48 -7.03 -8.14
CA ALA A 63 8.25 -6.04 -7.39
C ALA A 63 8.18 -4.66 -8.06
N SER A 64 8.31 -4.61 -9.39
CA SER A 64 8.25 -3.37 -10.19
C SER A 64 6.87 -2.70 -10.16
N ILE A 65 5.79 -3.49 -10.20
CA ILE A 65 4.42 -2.94 -10.11
C ILE A 65 4.17 -2.30 -8.72
N LYS A 66 4.76 -2.88 -7.66
CA LYS A 66 4.61 -2.36 -6.28
C LYS A 66 5.35 -1.04 -6.07
N THR A 67 6.49 -0.81 -6.73
CA THR A 67 7.24 0.46 -6.61
C THR A 67 6.56 1.59 -7.37
N LEU A 68 6.02 1.32 -8.55
CA LEU A 68 5.27 2.30 -9.35
C LEU A 68 3.99 2.77 -8.65
N ARG A 69 3.20 1.85 -8.09
CA ARG A 69 1.97 2.21 -7.33
C ARG A 69 2.28 3.12 -6.14
N LYS A 70 3.39 2.86 -5.42
CA LYS A 70 3.82 3.71 -4.30
C LYS A 70 4.21 5.12 -4.76
N LYS A 71 4.87 5.25 -5.91
CA LYS A 71 5.29 6.54 -6.46
C LYS A 71 4.10 7.39 -6.90
N LEU A 72 3.08 6.76 -7.51
CA LEU A 72 1.84 7.43 -7.89
C LEU A 72 1.05 7.91 -6.67
N ILE A 73 0.85 7.05 -5.67
CA ILE A 73 0.12 7.43 -4.44
C ILE A 73 0.81 8.60 -3.73
N PHE A 74 2.14 8.57 -3.63
CA PHE A 74 2.89 9.66 -3.02
C PHE A 74 2.76 10.97 -3.82
N SER A 75 2.78 10.89 -5.16
CA SER A 75 2.56 12.04 -6.03
C SER A 75 1.14 12.64 -5.88
N PHE A 76 0.09 11.81 -5.81
CA PHE A 76 -1.27 12.28 -5.54
C PHE A 76 -1.39 12.96 -4.17
N ILE A 77 -0.78 12.37 -3.14
CA ILE A 77 -0.76 12.97 -1.79
C ILE A 77 -0.06 14.34 -1.81
N THR A 78 1.07 14.48 -2.49
CA THR A 78 1.76 15.78 -2.58
C THR A 78 0.94 16.84 -3.29
N VAL A 79 0.18 16.48 -4.33
CA VAL A 79 -0.70 17.42 -5.05
C VAL A 79 -1.86 17.86 -4.17
N ILE A 80 -2.46 16.94 -3.41
CA ILE A 80 -3.55 17.25 -2.47
C ILE A 80 -3.06 18.19 -1.37
N ILE A 81 -1.89 17.92 -0.78
CA ILE A 81 -1.31 18.78 0.24
C ILE A 81 -1.06 20.19 -0.31
N LEU A 82 -0.45 20.30 -1.49
CA LEU A 82 -0.22 21.59 -2.16
C LEU A 82 -1.53 22.33 -2.43
N GLY A 83 -2.54 21.63 -2.94
CA GLY A 83 -3.86 22.19 -3.19
C GLY A 83 -4.52 22.72 -1.91
N VAL A 84 -4.51 21.93 -0.84
CA VAL A 84 -5.02 22.36 0.47
C VAL A 84 -4.27 23.58 0.97
N THR A 85 -2.93 23.58 0.92
CA THR A 85 -2.14 24.73 1.39
C THR A 85 -2.44 26.01 0.61
N LEU A 86 -2.60 25.95 -0.71
CA LEU A 86 -2.91 27.11 -1.54
C LEU A 86 -4.31 27.67 -1.27
N VAL A 87 -5.30 26.79 -1.14
CA VAL A 87 -6.68 27.18 -0.79
C VAL A 87 -6.72 27.80 0.61
N SER A 88 -5.97 27.24 1.56
CA SER A 88 -5.84 27.77 2.92
C SER A 88 -5.21 29.17 2.96
N ILE A 89 -4.17 29.42 2.15
CA ILE A 89 -3.54 30.75 2.06
C ILE A 89 -4.53 31.77 1.47
N ALA A 90 -5.27 31.39 0.42
CA ALA A 90 -6.27 32.26 -0.18
C ALA A 90 -7.42 32.59 0.78
N ALA A 91 -7.90 31.60 1.55
CA ALA A 91 -8.90 31.79 2.58
C ALA A 91 -8.38 32.70 3.71
N PHE A 92 -7.12 32.53 4.13
CA PHE A 92 -6.48 33.37 5.15
C PHE A 92 -6.34 34.82 4.70
N CYS A 93 -5.91 35.07 3.46
CA CYS A 93 -5.83 36.43 2.89
C CYS A 93 -7.20 37.09 2.73
N SER A 94 -8.25 36.31 2.52
CA SER A 94 -9.62 36.83 2.41
C SER A 94 -10.20 37.18 3.78
N TYR A 95 -9.95 36.33 4.78
CA TYR A 95 -10.39 36.52 6.16
C TYR A 95 -9.68 37.70 6.84
N SER A 96 -8.36 37.81 6.65
CA SER A 96 -7.57 38.90 7.25
C SER A 96 -8.02 40.28 6.76
N LYS A 97 -8.46 40.42 5.51
CA LYS A 97 -9.06 41.65 4.97
C LYS A 97 -10.40 42.01 5.63
N LEU A 98 -11.22 41.02 5.94
CA LEU A 98 -12.55 41.21 6.55
C LEU A 98 -12.45 41.58 8.04
N THR A 99 -11.51 41.00 8.78
CA THR A 99 -11.31 41.32 10.20
C THR A 99 -10.56 42.63 10.45
N TYR A 100 -9.71 43.06 9.50
CA TYR A 100 -8.97 44.32 9.59
C TYR A 100 -9.88 45.55 9.66
N THR A 101 -11.13 45.42 9.21
CA THR A 101 -12.09 46.52 9.15
C THR A 101 -12.92 46.70 10.43
N HIS A 102 -12.90 45.77 11.41
CA HIS A 102 -13.85 45.86 12.55
C HIS A 102 -13.42 45.31 13.95
N SER A 103 -12.22 44.78 14.21
CA SER A 103 -11.92 44.26 15.58
C SER A 103 -10.43 44.10 15.97
N SER A 104 -10.18 44.20 17.29
CA SER A 104 -8.91 44.24 18.04
C SER A 104 -8.01 42.99 17.93
N PHE A 105 -6.69 43.23 18.01
CA PHE A 105 -5.57 42.26 17.90
C PHE A 105 -5.69 40.98 18.76
N PHE A 106 -6.43 41.04 19.88
CA PHE A 106 -6.56 39.95 20.85
C PHE A 106 -7.30 38.70 20.31
N GLN A 107 -8.15 38.85 19.29
CA GLN A 107 -8.86 37.73 18.68
C GLN A 107 -8.06 37.02 17.57
N LEU A 108 -7.02 37.65 17.03
CA LEU A 108 -6.24 37.11 15.90
C LEU A 108 -5.26 36.01 16.33
N VAL A 109 -4.62 36.19 17.49
CA VAL A 109 -3.60 35.26 18.02
C VAL A 109 -4.14 33.83 18.23
N PRO A 110 -5.29 33.60 18.91
CA PRO A 110 -5.81 32.25 19.11
C PRO A 110 -6.25 31.57 17.79
N VAL A 111 -6.72 32.35 16.80
CA VAL A 111 -7.08 31.83 15.48
C VAL A 111 -5.85 31.33 14.73
N ILE A 112 -4.74 32.09 14.79
CA ILE A 112 -3.47 31.69 14.17
C ILE A 112 -2.92 30.42 14.83
N ILE A 113 -2.96 30.33 16.16
CA ILE A 113 -2.51 29.13 16.89
C ILE A 113 -3.36 27.90 16.53
N LEU A 114 -4.68 28.06 16.45
CA LEU A 114 -5.58 27.00 16.00
C LEU A 114 -5.25 26.54 14.58
N TYR A 115 -5.11 27.47 13.63
CA TYR A 115 -4.76 27.15 12.25
C TYR A 115 -3.41 26.43 12.18
N VAL A 116 -2.36 26.92 12.85
CA VAL A 116 -1.05 26.27 12.86
C VAL A 116 -1.13 24.84 13.42
N GLY A 117 -1.81 24.63 14.54
CA GLY A 117 -1.99 23.28 15.12
C GLY A 117 -2.75 22.34 14.18
N ILE A 118 -3.77 22.87 13.50
CA ILE A 118 -4.59 22.15 12.52
C ILE A 118 -3.77 21.60 11.34
N TYR A 119 -2.80 22.36 10.84
CA TYR A 119 -1.96 21.92 9.71
C TYR A 119 -0.73 21.11 10.17
N PHE A 120 -0.23 21.38 11.38
CA PHE A 120 0.97 20.71 11.88
C PHE A 120 0.70 19.25 12.26
N LEU A 121 -0.43 18.96 12.92
CA LEU A 121 -0.80 17.60 13.34
C LEU A 121 -0.89 16.56 12.21
N PRO A 122 -1.55 16.80 11.06
CA PRO A 122 -1.64 15.82 9.98
C PRO A 122 -0.28 15.62 9.28
N LEU A 123 0.53 16.67 9.18
CA LEU A 123 1.88 16.59 8.60
C LEU A 123 2.79 15.74 9.49
N LEU A 124 2.69 15.91 10.81
CA LEU A 124 3.39 15.12 11.81
C LEU A 124 2.91 13.65 11.83
N ALA A 125 1.60 13.41 11.68
CA ALA A 125 1.04 12.06 11.57
C ALA A 125 1.54 11.32 10.32
N ILE A 126 1.65 12.01 9.17
CA ILE A 126 2.24 11.45 7.95
C ILE A 126 3.72 11.15 8.15
N LEU A 127 4.45 12.05 8.81
CA LEU A 127 5.89 11.88 9.08
C LEU A 127 6.14 10.67 10.01
N ILE A 128 5.33 10.50 11.06
CA ILE A 128 5.32 9.32 11.92
C ILE A 128 4.99 8.06 11.11
N ALA A 129 3.97 8.10 10.24
CA ALA A 129 3.60 6.97 9.39
C ALA A 129 4.73 6.55 8.42
N VAL A 130 5.48 7.52 7.88
CA VAL A 130 6.64 7.28 7.01
C VAL A 130 7.80 6.65 7.79
N ILE A 131 8.08 7.13 9.01
CA ILE A 131 9.09 6.55 9.89
C ILE A 131 8.71 5.12 10.27
N TRP A 132 7.47 4.90 10.73
CA TRP A 132 6.98 3.59 11.14
C TRP A 132 6.92 2.57 10.00
N LYS A 133 6.71 3.00 8.75
CA LYS A 133 6.81 2.11 7.58
C LYS A 133 8.17 1.42 7.46
N ASN A 134 9.24 2.04 7.96
CA ASN A 134 10.59 1.50 7.92
C ASN A 134 10.89 0.59 9.14
N THR A 135 10.16 0.76 10.24
CA THR A 135 10.37 0.02 11.50
C THR A 135 9.42 -1.17 11.68
N ILE A 136 8.28 -1.22 10.95
CA ILE A 136 7.24 -2.25 11.15
C ILE A 136 7.63 -3.63 10.57
N PRO A 137 7.53 -4.72 11.37
CA PRO A 137 7.71 -6.10 10.90
C PRO A 137 6.62 -6.52 9.91
N LYS A 138 6.96 -7.41 8.96
CA LYS A 138 6.10 -7.76 7.79
C LYS A 138 4.68 -8.23 8.13
N LYS A 139 4.43 -8.71 9.36
CA LYS A 139 3.14 -9.26 9.82
C LYS A 139 2.05 -8.20 10.07
N GLU A 140 2.42 -6.96 10.39
CA GLU A 140 1.46 -5.89 10.72
C GLU A 140 1.24 -4.86 9.59
N LYS A 141 1.91 -5.02 8.45
CA LYS A 141 1.85 -4.08 7.32
C LYS A 141 0.46 -3.89 6.71
N LYS A 142 -0.51 -4.76 7.00
CA LYS A 142 -1.89 -4.66 6.51
C LYS A 142 -2.82 -3.91 7.47
N PHE A 143 -2.47 -3.80 8.75
CA PHE A 143 -3.32 -3.23 9.80
C PHE A 143 -3.15 -1.71 9.93
N TRP A 144 -1.90 -1.26 10.08
CA TRP A 144 -1.55 0.14 10.28
C TRP A 144 -1.99 1.12 9.17
N PRO A 145 -2.00 0.78 7.86
CA PRO A 145 -2.42 1.72 6.83
C PRO A 145 -3.89 2.15 6.99
N ASN A 146 -4.77 1.20 7.35
CA ASN A 146 -6.20 1.48 7.49
C ASN A 146 -6.47 2.34 8.73
N VAL A 147 -5.72 2.12 9.82
CA VAL A 147 -5.82 2.93 11.04
C VAL A 147 -5.37 4.37 10.78
N ILE A 148 -4.26 4.56 10.05
CA ILE A 148 -3.75 5.89 9.70
C ILE A 148 -4.73 6.62 8.77
N ILE A 149 -5.28 5.92 7.77
CA ILE A 149 -6.30 6.49 6.87
C ILE A 149 -7.56 6.88 7.65
N LEU A 150 -8.04 6.03 8.56
CA LEU A 150 -9.20 6.33 9.40
C LEU A 150 -8.96 7.58 10.27
N PHE A 151 -7.78 7.69 10.88
CA PHE A 151 -7.39 8.88 11.64
C PHE A 151 -7.36 10.15 10.78
N LEU A 152 -6.81 10.07 9.57
CA LEU A 152 -6.82 11.19 8.61
C LEU A 152 -8.23 11.59 8.20
N VAL A 153 -9.13 10.64 7.97
CA VAL A 153 -10.53 10.91 7.62
C VAL A 153 -11.26 11.59 8.78
N ILE A 154 -11.12 11.07 10.01
CA ILE A 154 -11.73 11.68 11.20
C ILE A 154 -11.19 13.10 11.40
N TRP A 155 -9.89 13.31 11.19
CA TRP A 155 -9.27 14.63 11.27
C TRP A 155 -9.81 15.61 10.21
N VAL A 156 -10.00 15.17 8.97
CA VAL A 156 -10.59 16.03 7.92
C VAL A 156 -12.04 16.37 8.25
N LEU A 157 -12.81 15.41 8.78
CA LEU A 157 -14.19 15.65 9.20
C LEU A 157 -14.28 16.67 10.34
N THR A 158 -13.37 16.61 11.32
CA THR A 158 -13.33 17.62 12.39
C THR A 158 -12.94 19.00 11.86
N GLN A 159 -12.05 19.08 10.86
CA GLN A 159 -11.72 20.34 10.18
C GLN A 159 -12.91 20.96 9.45
N VAL A 160 -13.62 20.16 8.65
CA VAL A 160 -14.80 20.62 7.92
C VAL A 160 -15.88 21.08 8.90
N SER A 161 -16.07 20.35 10.00
CA SER A 161 -17.04 20.72 11.04
C SER A 161 -16.68 22.05 11.73
N PHE A 162 -15.40 22.29 11.99
CA PHE A 162 -14.92 23.55 12.57
C PHE A 162 -15.13 24.75 11.63
N LEU A 163 -14.85 24.57 10.33
CA LEU A 163 -15.09 25.60 9.33
C LEU A 163 -16.58 25.92 9.16
N LEU A 164 -17.44 24.89 9.16
CA LEU A 164 -18.90 25.07 9.12
C LEU A 164 -19.39 25.82 10.36
N TRP A 165 -18.91 25.47 11.55
CA TRP A 165 -19.25 26.20 12.78
C TRP A 165 -18.86 27.68 12.68
N GLN A 166 -17.65 27.96 12.20
CA GLN A 166 -17.17 29.34 12.05
C GLN A 166 -18.02 30.12 11.04
N PHE A 167 -18.43 29.48 9.94
CA PHE A 167 -19.35 30.07 8.95
C PHE A 167 -20.71 30.43 9.58
N PHE A 168 -21.32 29.49 10.31
CA PHE A 168 -22.59 29.75 11.01
C PHE A 168 -22.48 30.84 12.07
N SER A 169 -21.36 30.89 12.81
CA SER A 169 -21.10 31.93 13.81
C SER A 169 -21.06 33.34 13.19
N ILE A 170 -20.43 33.49 12.02
CA ILE A 170 -20.39 34.77 11.29
C ILE A 170 -21.80 35.16 10.79
N LEU A 171 -22.56 34.17 10.29
CA LEU A 171 -23.91 34.37 9.76
C LEU A 171 -24.92 34.76 10.85
N TRP A 172 -24.66 34.39 12.11
CA TRP A 172 -25.51 34.72 13.25
C TRP A 172 -25.17 36.08 13.89
N VAL A 173 -24.01 36.65 13.57
CA VAL A 173 -23.55 37.96 14.06
C VAL A 173 -23.90 39.11 13.08
N CYS A 174 -24.25 38.80 11.82
CA CYS A 174 -24.87 39.75 10.87
C CYS A 174 -26.39 39.77 11.03
#